data_AF-A0A662CRI0-F1
#
_entry.id   AF-A0A662CRI0-F1
#
_cell.length_a   1.000
_cell.length_b   1.000
_cell.length_c   1.000
_cell.angle_alpha   90.00
_cell.angle_beta   90.00
_cell.angle_gamma   90.00
#
_symmetry.space_group_name_H-M   'P 1'
#
loop_
_entity.id
_entity.type
_entity.pdbx_description
1 polymer ?
#
loop_
_entity_poly.entity_id
_entity_poly.type
_entity_poly.pdbx_seq_one_letter_code
_entity_poly.pdbx_strand_id
1 'polypeptide(L)'
;IKTALQEHLAKADTPENRIHFIHNTFRIFIETVDGALEKHDPNHLTLGIRFGQEADTEILELCKDVFDVFSFNCYDLYPNKAMMDRFMEVTGKPIFIGEYHFGTVDRGMAQSLWQVNSQVERGVAYRYYTEKAYEHPGLIGTSYFQWCDQDLTGRGNDGENYNCGLVDVTDRPYPYLVEAISETANRIYQVHSGSTPPVDRPPTRARGHHAIPDLWNE
;
A
#
# COMPACT_ATOMS: atom_id res chain seq x y z
N ILE A 1 -7.70 -13.44 23.79
CA ILE A 1 -7.84 -14.14 22.49
C ILE A 1 -7.62 -15.64 22.63
N LYS A 2 -6.45 -16.14 23.08
CA LYS A 2 -6.17 -17.59 23.19
C LYS A 2 -7.25 -18.38 23.96
N THR A 3 -7.65 -17.91 25.15
CA THR A 3 -8.72 -18.54 25.95
C THR A 3 -10.05 -18.56 25.20
N ALA A 4 -10.46 -17.44 24.60
CA ALA A 4 -11.69 -17.35 23.82
C ALA A 4 -11.69 -18.29 22.60
N LEU A 5 -10.53 -18.47 21.94
CA LEU A 5 -10.38 -19.44 20.85
C LEU A 5 -10.57 -20.87 21.35
N GLN A 6 -9.94 -21.23 22.47
CA GLN A 6 -10.07 -22.56 23.07
C GLN A 6 -11.53 -22.86 23.47
N GLU A 7 -12.23 -21.88 24.06
CA GLU A 7 -13.64 -21.99 24.41
C GLU A 7 -14.55 -22.11 23.18
N HIS A 8 -14.27 -21.35 22.12
CA HIS A 8 -15.04 -21.38 20.87
C HIS A 8 -14.91 -22.74 20.17
N LEU A 9 -13.69 -23.27 20.08
CA LEU A 9 -13.41 -24.55 19.42
C LEU A 9 -13.75 -25.78 20.27
N ALA A 10 -13.99 -25.63 21.58
CA ALA A 10 -14.38 -26.73 22.45
C ALA A 10 -15.68 -27.43 22.02
N LYS A 11 -16.56 -26.72 21.27
CA LYS A 11 -17.81 -27.28 20.74
C LYS A 11 -17.59 -28.08 19.45
N ALA A 12 -16.80 -27.54 18.52
CA ALA A 12 -16.46 -28.15 17.25
C ALA A 12 -15.21 -27.47 16.67
N ASP A 13 -14.19 -28.26 16.35
CA ASP A 13 -12.96 -27.75 15.73
C ASP A 13 -12.93 -28.09 14.23
N THR A 14 -13.64 -27.28 13.43
CA THR A 14 -13.68 -27.41 11.96
C THR A 14 -13.05 -26.19 11.28
N PRO A 15 -12.61 -26.30 10.01
CA PRO A 15 -12.09 -25.16 9.25
C PRO A 15 -13.04 -23.95 9.23
N GLU A 16 -14.34 -24.20 9.05
CA GLU A 16 -15.38 -23.16 9.00
C GLU A 16 -15.51 -22.45 10.35
N ASN A 17 -15.46 -23.20 11.46
CA ASN A 17 -15.56 -22.62 12.79
C ASN A 17 -14.31 -21.80 13.16
N ARG A 18 -13.12 -22.22 12.69
CA ARG A 18 -11.89 -21.42 12.83
C ARG A 18 -11.97 -20.12 12.05
N ILE A 19 -12.44 -20.17 10.79
CA ILE A 19 -12.66 -18.97 9.96
C ILE A 19 -13.66 -18.03 10.63
N HIS A 20 -14.78 -18.56 11.11
CA HIS A 20 -15.79 -17.79 11.82
C HIS A 20 -15.22 -17.07 13.06
N PHE A 21 -14.40 -17.77 13.85
CA PHE A 21 -13.73 -17.15 14.98
C PHE A 21 -12.78 -16.01 14.55
N ILE A 22 -11.99 -16.22 13.50
CA ILE A 22 -11.05 -15.22 12.96
C ILE A 22 -11.83 -14.00 12.47
N HIS A 23 -12.87 -14.19 11.66
CA HIS A 23 -13.71 -13.10 11.12
C HIS A 23 -14.39 -12.32 12.24
N ASN A 24 -14.97 -13.00 13.23
CA ASN A 24 -15.59 -12.32 14.37
C ASN A 24 -14.55 -11.57 15.23
N THR A 25 -13.37 -12.14 15.43
CA THR A 25 -12.28 -11.46 16.15
C THR A 25 -11.82 -10.21 15.41
N PHE A 26 -11.66 -10.31 14.09
CA PHE A 26 -11.30 -9.18 13.23
C PHE A 26 -12.36 -8.09 13.26
N ARG A 27 -13.65 -8.45 13.11
CA ARG A 27 -14.78 -7.53 13.19
C ARG A 27 -14.81 -6.76 14.52
N ILE A 28 -14.67 -7.47 15.64
CA ILE A 28 -14.62 -6.83 16.97
C ILE A 28 -13.45 -5.84 17.05
N PHE A 29 -12.28 -6.20 16.53
CA PHE A 29 -11.12 -5.32 16.53
C PHE A 29 -11.39 -4.02 15.76
N ILE A 30 -11.86 -4.12 14.51
CA ILE A 30 -12.08 -2.93 13.67
C ILE A 30 -13.20 -2.05 14.22
N GLU A 31 -14.32 -2.62 14.66
CA GLU A 31 -15.44 -1.88 15.27
C GLU A 31 -15.02 -1.18 16.58
N THR A 32 -14.17 -1.83 17.39
CA THR A 32 -13.69 -1.25 18.65
C THR A 32 -12.75 -0.08 18.40
N VAL A 33 -11.87 -0.19 17.41
CA VAL A 33 -10.94 0.89 17.05
C VAL A 33 -11.72 2.07 16.47
N ASP A 34 -12.62 1.82 15.53
CA ASP A 34 -13.42 2.85 14.90
C ASP A 34 -14.34 3.57 15.89
N GLY A 35 -15.08 2.83 16.73
CA GLY A 35 -15.92 3.43 17.77
C GLY A 35 -15.13 4.23 18.81
N ALA A 36 -13.84 3.93 19.03
CA ALA A 36 -12.96 4.74 19.86
C ALA A 36 -12.56 6.05 19.15
N LEU A 37 -12.30 6.00 17.84
CA LEU A 37 -12.03 7.18 17.02
C LEU A 37 -13.26 8.08 16.94
N GLU A 38 -14.44 7.56 16.62
CA GLU A 38 -15.69 8.33 16.57
C GLU A 38 -15.97 9.05 17.89
N LYS A 39 -15.74 8.37 19.02
CA LYS A 39 -15.97 8.94 20.36
C LYS A 39 -15.03 10.11 20.67
N HIS A 40 -13.76 10.01 20.28
CA HIS A 40 -12.72 10.94 20.70
C HIS A 40 -12.37 11.98 19.63
N ASP A 41 -12.70 11.70 18.38
CA ASP A 41 -12.40 12.53 17.22
C ASP A 41 -13.52 12.50 16.13
N PRO A 42 -14.76 12.88 16.48
CA PRO A 42 -15.95 12.67 15.63
C PRO A 42 -15.99 13.48 14.32
N ASN A 43 -15.03 14.38 14.09
CA ASN A 43 -15.01 15.27 12.93
C ASN A 43 -13.94 14.88 11.88
N HIS A 44 -13.24 13.77 12.09
CA HIS A 44 -12.17 13.31 11.20
C HIS A 44 -12.49 11.93 10.62
N LEU A 45 -12.02 11.70 9.39
CA LEU A 45 -12.25 10.45 8.66
C LEU A 45 -11.42 9.31 9.24
N THR A 46 -12.01 8.12 9.32
CA THR A 46 -11.26 6.90 9.60
C THR A 46 -10.69 6.29 8.32
N LEU A 47 -9.36 6.29 8.22
CA LEU A 47 -8.64 5.92 6.99
C LEU A 47 -8.36 4.42 6.87
N GLY A 48 -9.12 3.57 7.55
CA GLY A 48 -8.91 2.11 7.56
C GLY A 48 -7.63 1.66 8.27
N ILE A 49 -7.14 0.48 7.91
CA ILE A 49 -6.06 -0.23 8.63
C ILE A 49 -4.84 -0.62 7.77
N ARG A 50 -4.74 -0.12 6.53
CA ARG A 50 -3.58 -0.31 5.63
C ARG A 50 -3.27 -1.79 5.37
N PHE A 51 -4.17 -2.48 4.67
CA PHE A 51 -3.97 -3.87 4.28
C PHE A 51 -2.66 -4.06 3.50
N GLY A 52 -1.77 -4.94 3.98
CA GLY A 52 -0.46 -5.20 3.36
C GLY A 52 -0.47 -6.26 2.25
N GLN A 53 -1.61 -6.91 2.04
CA GLN A 53 -1.88 -7.89 0.99
C GLN A 53 -3.29 -7.63 0.46
N GLU A 54 -3.60 -8.20 -0.71
CA GLU A 54 -4.95 -8.13 -1.25
C GLU A 54 -5.94 -8.81 -0.28
N ALA A 55 -7.00 -8.08 0.10
CA ALA A 55 -8.01 -8.58 1.02
C ALA A 55 -9.08 -9.40 0.27
N ASP A 56 -9.42 -10.58 0.80
CA ASP A 56 -10.52 -11.40 0.28
C ASP A 56 -11.87 -10.71 0.44
N THR A 57 -12.85 -11.08 -0.39
CA THR A 57 -14.18 -10.45 -0.42
C THR A 57 -14.88 -10.49 0.93
N GLU A 58 -14.75 -11.58 1.68
CA GLU A 58 -15.34 -11.72 3.01
C GLU A 58 -14.74 -10.71 4.01
N ILE A 59 -13.44 -10.38 3.88
CA ILE A 59 -12.78 -9.39 4.72
C ILE A 59 -13.20 -7.97 4.33
N LEU A 60 -13.36 -7.71 3.03
CA LEU A 60 -13.88 -6.44 2.52
C LEU A 60 -15.30 -6.16 3.03
N GLU A 61 -16.18 -7.17 3.00
CA GLU A 61 -17.55 -7.05 3.53
C GLU A 61 -17.56 -6.70 5.02
N LEU A 62 -16.64 -7.26 5.82
CA LEU A 62 -16.51 -6.90 7.24
C LEU A 62 -16.08 -5.44 7.45
N CYS A 63 -15.35 -4.85 6.49
CA CYS A 63 -14.85 -3.47 6.59
C CYS A 63 -15.85 -2.43 6.08
N LYS A 64 -16.86 -2.86 5.31
CA LYS A 64 -17.80 -1.99 4.57
C LYS A 64 -18.48 -0.93 5.43
N ASP A 65 -18.92 -1.28 6.63
CA ASP A 65 -19.66 -0.36 7.51
C ASP A 65 -18.82 0.17 8.67
N VAL A 66 -17.50 -0.04 8.62
CA VAL A 66 -16.60 0.31 9.74
C VAL A 66 -15.72 1.51 9.43
N PHE A 67 -15.23 1.67 8.20
CA PHE A 67 -14.33 2.79 7.87
C PHE A 67 -14.96 3.78 6.89
N ASP A 68 -14.50 5.03 6.94
CA ASP A 68 -14.84 6.03 5.92
C ASP A 68 -14.10 5.78 4.60
N VAL A 69 -12.86 5.31 4.69
CA VAL A 69 -11.96 5.07 3.56
C VAL A 69 -11.33 3.69 3.69
N PHE A 70 -11.32 2.92 2.60
CA PHE A 70 -10.60 1.65 2.56
C PHE A 70 -9.14 1.89 2.18
N SER A 71 -8.19 1.49 3.02
CA SER A 71 -6.76 1.69 2.75
C SER A 71 -5.96 0.40 2.63
N PHE A 72 -5.01 0.40 1.69
CA PHE A 72 -4.13 -0.73 1.41
C PHE A 72 -2.75 -0.24 0.99
N ASN A 73 -1.70 -1.01 1.30
CA ASN A 73 -0.35 -0.77 0.80
C ASN A 73 -0.17 -1.56 -0.49
N CYS A 74 0.45 -0.95 -1.51
CA CYS A 74 0.59 -1.55 -2.82
C CYS A 74 1.99 -1.34 -3.39
N TYR A 75 2.87 -2.29 -3.06
CA TYR A 75 4.20 -2.40 -3.64
C TYR A 75 4.14 -3.21 -4.94
N ASP A 76 3.70 -2.55 -6.01
CA ASP A 76 3.65 -3.04 -7.39
C ASP A 76 4.19 -1.97 -8.36
N LEU A 77 4.34 -2.28 -9.66
CA LEU A 77 4.67 -1.30 -10.68
C LEU A 77 3.60 -0.20 -10.78
N TYR A 78 2.34 -0.59 -10.60
CA TYR A 78 1.16 0.25 -10.47
C TYR A 78 0.03 -0.61 -9.89
N PRO A 79 -0.97 -0.03 -9.19
CA PRO A 79 -2.05 -0.81 -8.62
C PRO A 79 -2.94 -1.42 -9.70
N ASN A 80 -3.28 -2.70 -9.55
CA ASN A 80 -4.19 -3.38 -10.48
C ASN A 80 -5.58 -2.75 -10.43
N LYS A 81 -6.10 -2.31 -11.59
CA LYS A 81 -7.41 -1.65 -11.68
C LYS A 81 -8.56 -2.56 -11.24
N ALA A 82 -8.57 -3.85 -11.64
CA ALA A 82 -9.65 -4.77 -11.30
C ALA A 82 -9.70 -5.06 -9.79
N MET A 83 -8.55 -5.09 -9.12
CA MET A 83 -8.47 -5.18 -7.67
C MET A 83 -9.08 -3.94 -7.00
N MET A 84 -8.74 -2.73 -7.46
CA MET A 84 -9.34 -1.50 -6.94
C MET A 84 -10.85 -1.41 -7.24
N ASP A 85 -11.29 -1.82 -8.43
CA ASP A 85 -12.70 -1.89 -8.80
C ASP A 85 -13.46 -2.80 -7.81
N ARG A 86 -12.90 -3.99 -7.48
CA ARG A 86 -13.48 -4.92 -6.51
C ARG A 86 -13.54 -4.33 -5.10
N PHE A 87 -12.47 -3.66 -4.65
CA PHE A 87 -12.46 -3.01 -3.34
C PHE A 87 -13.58 -1.98 -3.24
N MET A 88 -13.72 -1.12 -4.26
CA MET A 88 -14.77 -0.10 -4.29
C MET A 88 -16.17 -0.71 -4.39
N GLU A 89 -16.37 -1.75 -5.20
CA GLU A 89 -17.67 -2.41 -5.38
C GLU A 89 -18.16 -3.08 -4.09
N VAL A 90 -17.29 -3.83 -3.42
CA VAL A 90 -17.67 -4.57 -2.20
C VAL A 90 -17.85 -3.63 -1.02
N THR A 91 -16.88 -2.73 -0.79
CA THR A 91 -16.91 -1.83 0.38
C THR A 91 -17.81 -0.62 0.17
N GLY A 92 -18.04 -0.19 -1.08
CA GLY A 92 -18.72 1.08 -1.36
C GLY A 92 -17.94 2.32 -0.87
N LYS A 93 -16.66 2.18 -0.51
CA LYS A 93 -15.83 3.26 0.05
C LYS A 93 -14.83 3.80 -0.97
N PRO A 94 -14.43 5.09 -0.85
CA PRO A 94 -13.23 5.57 -1.52
C PRO A 94 -11.99 4.82 -1.02
N ILE A 95 -10.96 4.79 -1.85
CA ILE A 95 -9.75 4.00 -1.61
C ILE A 95 -8.54 4.92 -1.40
N PHE A 96 -7.64 4.51 -0.52
CA PHE A 96 -6.38 5.19 -0.26
C PHE A 96 -5.19 4.22 -0.28
N ILE A 97 -4.15 4.54 -1.07
CA ILE A 97 -2.91 3.73 -1.07
C ILE A 97 -1.99 4.23 0.04
N GLY A 98 -1.79 3.40 1.05
CA GLY A 98 -1.06 3.73 2.25
C GLY A 98 0.46 3.77 2.10
N GLU A 99 1.01 2.93 1.23
CA GLU A 99 2.45 2.84 0.93
C GLU A 99 2.68 2.32 -0.48
N TYR A 100 3.72 2.86 -1.10
CA TYR A 100 4.43 2.32 -2.26
C TYR A 100 5.78 3.02 -2.33
N HIS A 101 6.75 2.41 -3.03
CA HIS A 101 8.00 3.09 -3.37
C HIS A 101 8.73 2.44 -4.53
N PHE A 102 9.73 3.15 -5.01
CA PHE A 102 10.73 2.62 -5.94
C PHE A 102 12.11 2.99 -5.42
N GLY A 103 13.10 2.16 -5.72
CA GLY A 103 14.46 2.38 -5.28
C GLY A 103 15.47 1.74 -6.21
N THR A 104 16.74 2.04 -6.00
CA THR A 104 17.81 1.54 -6.84
C THR A 104 19.01 1.15 -5.99
N VAL A 105 19.84 0.22 -6.47
CA VAL A 105 21.08 -0.21 -5.79
C VAL A 105 22.24 0.76 -6.03
N ASP A 106 21.94 1.94 -6.57
CA ASP A 106 22.90 3.04 -6.70
C ASP A 106 23.42 3.45 -5.32
N ARG A 107 24.59 4.08 -5.28
CA ARG A 107 25.23 4.58 -4.04
C ARG A 107 25.50 3.51 -2.97
N GLY A 108 25.52 2.23 -3.34
CA GLY A 108 25.88 1.12 -2.44
C GLY A 108 24.75 0.69 -1.49
N MET A 109 23.53 1.14 -1.74
CA MET A 109 22.35 0.80 -0.94
C MET A 109 21.71 -0.52 -1.39
N ALA A 110 20.88 -1.11 -0.53
CA ALA A 110 20.17 -2.34 -0.86
C ALA A 110 19.00 -2.11 -1.83
N GLN A 111 18.55 -3.21 -2.46
CA GLN A 111 17.36 -3.21 -3.28
C GLN A 111 16.13 -2.84 -2.44
N SER A 112 15.27 -1.98 -2.96
CA SER A 112 13.93 -1.72 -2.43
C SER A 112 12.94 -2.82 -2.81
N LEU A 113 11.74 -2.82 -2.21
CA LEU A 113 10.65 -3.74 -2.57
C LEU A 113 10.29 -3.71 -4.07
N TRP A 114 10.48 -2.56 -4.72
CA TRP A 114 10.46 -2.42 -6.17
C TRP A 114 11.70 -1.70 -6.66
N GLN A 115 12.50 -2.40 -7.46
CA GLN A 115 13.79 -1.93 -7.94
C GLN A 115 13.69 -1.35 -9.35
N VAL A 116 14.41 -0.24 -9.56
CA VAL A 116 14.65 0.40 -10.86
C VAL A 116 16.16 0.58 -11.11
N ASN A 117 16.53 0.80 -12.38
CA ASN A 117 17.94 0.80 -12.79
C ASN A 117 18.72 2.07 -12.38
N SER A 118 18.05 3.18 -12.08
CA SER A 118 18.72 4.46 -11.79
C SER A 118 17.80 5.43 -11.05
N GLN A 119 18.37 6.52 -10.53
CA GLN A 119 17.61 7.62 -9.93
C GLN A 119 16.66 8.30 -10.93
N VAL A 120 17.02 8.35 -12.22
CA VAL A 120 16.14 8.85 -13.29
C VAL A 120 14.92 7.95 -13.43
N GLU A 121 15.15 6.64 -13.50
CA GLU A 121 14.07 5.65 -13.62
C GLU A 121 13.20 5.58 -12.36
N ARG A 122 13.70 6.03 -11.20
CA ARG A 122 12.93 6.16 -9.96
C ARG A 122 11.87 7.27 -10.07
N GLY A 123 12.23 8.40 -10.67
CA GLY A 123 11.27 9.45 -11.03
C GLY A 123 10.25 8.97 -12.06
N VAL A 124 10.69 8.27 -13.11
CA VAL A 124 9.79 7.67 -14.12
C VAL A 124 8.78 6.71 -13.47
N ALA A 125 9.26 5.81 -12.61
CA ALA A 125 8.42 4.87 -11.89
C ALA A 125 7.40 5.56 -10.98
N TYR A 126 7.82 6.59 -10.25
CA TYR A 126 6.91 7.40 -9.43
C TYR A 126 5.76 7.97 -10.26
N ARG A 127 6.07 8.63 -11.38
CA ARG A 127 5.03 9.24 -12.25
C ARG A 127 4.13 8.17 -12.84
N TYR A 128 4.72 7.08 -13.34
CA TYR A 128 4.00 5.97 -13.93
C TYR A 128 3.02 5.34 -12.95
N TYR A 129 3.48 4.96 -11.76
CA TYR A 129 2.63 4.41 -10.69
C TYR A 129 1.51 5.38 -10.31
N THR A 130 1.87 6.62 -9.98
CA THR A 130 0.96 7.57 -9.35
C THR A 130 -0.11 8.03 -10.34
N GLU A 131 0.26 8.40 -11.57
CA GLU A 131 -0.73 8.79 -12.58
C GLU A 131 -1.63 7.59 -12.96
N LYS A 132 -1.09 6.37 -13.07
CA LYS A 132 -1.89 5.14 -13.30
C LYS A 132 -2.85 4.84 -12.15
N ALA A 133 -2.43 5.05 -10.91
CA ALA A 133 -3.29 4.85 -9.75
C ALA A 133 -4.49 5.81 -9.77
N TYR A 134 -4.25 7.10 -10.02
CA TYR A 134 -5.30 8.12 -10.04
C TYR A 134 -6.23 8.05 -11.25
N GLU A 135 -5.92 7.24 -12.28
CA GLU A 135 -6.87 6.89 -13.34
C GLU A 135 -8.13 6.21 -12.77
N HIS A 136 -8.05 5.59 -11.58
CA HIS A 136 -9.20 5.01 -10.91
C HIS A 136 -10.02 6.09 -10.17
N PRO A 137 -11.33 6.25 -10.46
CA PRO A 137 -12.14 7.34 -9.92
C PRO A 137 -12.39 7.24 -8.41
N GLY A 138 -12.28 6.03 -7.83
CA GLY A 138 -12.41 5.82 -6.39
C GLY A 138 -11.15 6.10 -5.57
N LEU A 139 -10.00 6.34 -6.21
CA LEU A 139 -8.75 6.59 -5.48
C LEU A 139 -8.67 8.06 -5.07
N ILE A 140 -8.61 8.33 -3.76
CA ILE A 140 -8.59 9.70 -3.21
C ILE A 140 -7.23 10.12 -2.65
N GLY A 141 -6.25 9.20 -2.62
CA GLY A 141 -4.94 9.52 -2.07
C GLY A 141 -3.93 8.39 -2.18
N THR A 142 -2.65 8.78 -2.14
CA THR A 142 -1.49 7.89 -2.16
C THR A 142 -0.41 8.44 -1.24
N SER A 143 0.24 7.58 -0.46
CA SER A 143 1.37 7.95 0.38
C SER A 143 2.63 7.19 -0.04
N TYR A 144 3.65 7.93 -0.45
CA TYR A 144 4.96 7.36 -0.79
C TYR A 144 5.73 7.02 0.48
N PHE A 145 6.26 5.80 0.57
CA PHE A 145 7.07 5.34 1.69
C PHE A 145 8.55 5.39 1.32
N GLN A 146 9.37 6.32 1.81
CA GLN A 146 9.17 7.23 2.93
C GLN A 146 9.98 8.51 2.69
N TRP A 147 10.03 9.37 3.69
CA TRP A 147 10.75 10.65 3.61
C TRP A 147 12.26 10.45 3.35
N CYS A 148 12.97 9.78 4.25
CA CYS A 148 14.42 9.52 4.12
C CYS A 148 14.72 8.12 3.58
N ASP A 149 15.89 7.96 2.98
CA ASP A 149 16.50 6.64 2.83
C ASP A 149 16.64 5.97 4.19
N GLN A 150 16.67 4.64 4.16
CA GLN A 150 16.93 3.87 5.37
C GLN A 150 18.42 3.81 5.67
N ASP A 151 18.75 3.39 6.89
CA ASP A 151 20.14 3.19 7.29
C ASP A 151 20.79 2.13 6.41
N LEU A 152 21.99 2.42 5.88
CA LEU A 152 22.77 1.48 5.07
C LEU A 152 22.96 0.13 5.78
N THR A 153 23.12 0.17 7.10
CA THR A 153 23.30 -0.99 7.97
C THR A 153 22.00 -1.63 8.44
N GLY A 154 20.85 -1.16 7.94
CA GLY A 154 19.53 -1.62 8.36
C GLY A 154 18.96 -0.77 9.50
N ARG A 155 17.68 -0.41 9.37
CA ARG A 155 16.92 0.25 10.44
C ARG A 155 16.79 -0.66 11.65
N GLY A 156 16.73 -0.07 12.83
CA GLY A 156 16.91 -0.79 14.10
C GLY A 156 15.87 -1.85 14.46
N ASN A 157 14.68 -1.84 13.85
CA ASN A 157 13.58 -2.77 14.19
C ASN A 157 13.64 -4.12 13.45
N ASP A 158 14.11 -4.13 12.19
CA ASP A 158 14.07 -5.33 11.33
C ASP A 158 15.23 -5.43 10.32
N GLY A 159 16.12 -4.43 10.27
CA GLY A 159 17.26 -4.42 9.38
C GLY A 159 16.97 -3.97 7.94
N GLU A 160 15.78 -3.45 7.62
CA GLU A 160 15.47 -2.89 6.28
C GLU A 160 16.44 -1.73 5.93
N ASN A 161 17.06 -1.76 4.75
CA ASN A 161 18.16 -0.85 4.36
C ASN A 161 18.05 -0.28 2.93
N TYR A 162 16.84 0.11 2.54
CA TYR A 162 16.49 0.48 1.17
C TYR A 162 16.86 1.92 0.78
N ASN A 163 17.21 2.11 -0.51
CA ASN A 163 17.23 3.42 -1.17
C ASN A 163 15.85 3.82 -1.68
N CYS A 164 14.91 4.07 -0.77
CA CYS A 164 13.54 4.44 -1.12
C CYS A 164 13.18 5.88 -0.73
N GLY A 165 14.08 6.69 -0.17
CA GLY A 165 13.76 8.03 0.32
C GLY A 165 13.58 9.12 -0.74
N LEU A 166 12.81 10.15 -0.41
CA LEU A 166 12.80 11.44 -1.11
C LEU A 166 14.13 12.19 -0.89
N VAL A 167 14.70 12.05 0.30
CA VAL A 167 16.03 12.57 0.68
C VAL A 167 16.96 11.43 1.09
N ASP A 168 18.25 11.62 0.92
CA ASP A 168 19.26 10.68 1.43
C ASP A 168 19.53 10.89 2.94
N VAL A 169 20.35 10.02 3.54
CA VAL A 169 20.72 10.08 4.97
C VAL A 169 21.49 11.37 5.37
N THR A 170 21.92 12.18 4.39
CA THR A 170 22.54 13.49 4.61
C THR A 170 21.55 14.65 4.39
N ASP A 171 20.25 14.35 4.35
CA ASP A 171 19.15 15.29 4.11
C ASP A 171 19.24 15.99 2.74
N ARG A 172 19.82 15.31 1.74
CA ARG A 172 19.88 15.84 0.37
C ARG A 172 18.78 15.25 -0.49
N PRO A 173 17.98 16.09 -1.17
CA PRO A 173 16.91 15.61 -2.04
C PRO A 173 17.46 14.88 -3.26
N TYR A 174 16.75 13.86 -3.70
CA TYR A 174 16.98 13.21 -4.98
C TYR A 174 16.31 13.99 -6.12
N PRO A 175 17.06 14.73 -6.95
CA PRO A 175 16.49 15.73 -7.85
C PRO A 175 15.49 15.15 -8.85
N TYR A 176 15.80 14.00 -9.46
CA TYR A 176 14.92 13.35 -10.42
C TYR A 176 13.58 12.88 -9.82
N LEU A 177 13.59 12.46 -8.54
CA LEU A 177 12.37 12.07 -7.86
C LEU A 177 11.54 13.31 -7.46
N VAL A 178 12.19 14.35 -6.94
CA VAL A 178 11.52 15.61 -6.56
C VAL A 178 10.89 16.31 -7.77
N GLU A 179 11.59 16.34 -8.89
CA GLU A 179 11.06 16.85 -10.16
C GLU A 179 9.85 16.04 -10.61
N ALA A 180 9.95 14.70 -10.61
CA ALA A 180 8.84 13.82 -10.95
C ALA A 180 7.60 14.01 -10.05
N ILE A 181 7.79 14.14 -8.73
CA ILE A 181 6.71 14.44 -7.78
C ILE A 181 6.04 15.77 -8.12
N SER A 182 6.84 16.80 -8.39
CA SER A 182 6.34 18.14 -8.73
C SER A 182 5.55 18.13 -10.04
N GLU A 183 6.03 17.43 -11.06
CA GLU A 183 5.33 17.29 -12.34
C GLU A 183 4.00 16.54 -12.19
N THR A 184 4.00 15.43 -11.45
CA THR A 184 2.79 14.64 -11.20
C THR A 184 1.76 15.43 -10.39
N ALA A 185 2.18 16.14 -9.34
CA ALA A 185 1.28 16.96 -8.52
C ALA A 185 0.54 18.04 -9.35
N ASN A 186 1.21 18.64 -10.33
CA ASN A 186 0.61 19.63 -11.24
C ASN A 186 -0.43 19.04 -12.22
N ARG A 187 -0.43 17.71 -12.40
CA ARG A 187 -1.27 16.99 -13.37
C ARG A 187 -2.35 16.12 -12.74
N ILE A 188 -2.23 15.82 -11.44
CA ILE A 188 -2.94 14.69 -10.85
C ILE A 188 -4.46 14.88 -10.87
N TYR A 189 -4.94 16.12 -10.71
CA TYR A 189 -6.36 16.43 -10.79
C TYR A 189 -6.93 16.21 -12.21
N GLN A 190 -6.18 16.59 -13.25
CA GLN A 190 -6.62 16.37 -14.64
C GLN A 190 -6.58 14.89 -15.02
N VAL A 191 -5.64 14.13 -14.47
CA VAL A 191 -5.59 12.67 -14.63
C VAL A 191 -6.78 12.03 -13.94
N HIS A 192 -7.04 12.40 -12.68
CA HIS A 192 -8.14 11.86 -11.89
C HIS A 192 -9.53 12.19 -12.45
N SER A 193 -9.71 13.39 -13.02
CA SER A 193 -10.95 13.76 -13.71
C SER A 193 -11.10 13.13 -15.11
N GLY A 194 -10.09 12.39 -15.59
CA GLY A 194 -10.05 11.83 -16.95
C GLY A 194 -9.85 12.88 -18.06
N SER A 195 -9.52 14.13 -17.71
CA SER A 195 -9.27 15.22 -18.67
C SER A 195 -7.93 15.10 -19.40
N THR A 196 -7.00 14.31 -18.87
CA THR A 196 -5.71 14.01 -19.50
C THR A 196 -5.31 12.57 -19.15
N PRO A 197 -4.79 11.78 -20.09
CA PRO A 197 -4.36 10.42 -19.78
C PRO A 197 -3.13 10.41 -18.85
N PRO A 198 -2.94 9.35 -18.06
CA PRO A 198 -1.70 9.13 -17.33
C PRO A 198 -0.52 8.97 -18.29
N VAL A 199 0.70 9.21 -17.80
CA VAL A 199 1.91 8.90 -18.57
C VAL A 199 1.98 7.43 -18.98
N ASP A 200 2.52 7.18 -20.18
CA ASP A 200 2.59 5.86 -20.79
C ASP A 200 3.96 5.19 -20.67
N ARG A 201 5.03 5.97 -20.45
CA ARG A 201 6.41 5.46 -20.30
C ARG A 201 6.58 4.71 -18.97
N PRO A 202 6.75 3.37 -18.99
CA PRO A 202 7.13 2.64 -17.79
C PRO A 202 8.64 2.79 -17.49
N PRO A 203 9.07 2.56 -16.25
CA PRO A 203 10.48 2.43 -15.93
C PRO A 203 11.12 1.21 -16.61
N THR A 204 12.37 1.35 -16.99
CA THR A 204 13.13 0.32 -17.71
C THR A 204 13.50 -0.83 -16.79
N ARG A 205 13.05 -2.05 -17.11
CA ARG A 205 13.37 -3.29 -16.37
C ARG A 205 13.09 -3.20 -14.85
N ALA A 206 12.01 -2.54 -14.46
CA ALA A 206 11.59 -2.53 -13.06
C ALA A 206 11.25 -3.95 -12.58
N ARG A 207 11.59 -4.26 -11.32
CA ARG A 207 11.38 -5.59 -10.73
C ARG A 207 10.87 -5.45 -9.30
N GLY A 208 9.73 -6.04 -9.03
CA GLY A 208 9.25 -6.22 -7.67
C GLY A 208 9.99 -7.34 -6.95
N HIS A 209 9.83 -7.38 -5.63
CA HIS A 209 10.13 -8.56 -4.83
C HIS A 209 9.10 -9.65 -5.14
N HIS A 210 9.18 -10.26 -6.33
CA HIS A 210 8.54 -11.54 -6.53
C HIS A 210 9.29 -12.57 -5.69
N ALA A 211 8.58 -13.62 -5.26
CA ALA A 211 9.25 -14.84 -4.84
C ALA A 211 10.25 -15.20 -5.94
N ILE A 212 11.53 -15.35 -5.59
CA ILE A 212 12.51 -15.98 -6.48
C ILE A 212 11.81 -17.26 -6.96
N PRO A 213 11.64 -17.49 -8.27
CA PRO A 213 11.10 -18.75 -8.74
C PRO A 213 11.88 -19.85 -8.04
N ASP A 214 11.19 -20.83 -7.48
CA ASP A 214 11.86 -21.93 -6.79
C ASP A 214 12.55 -22.80 -7.84
N LEU A 215 13.70 -22.31 -8.33
CA LEU A 215 14.56 -22.96 -9.32
C LEU A 215 15.29 -24.17 -8.72
N TRP A 216 15.06 -24.46 -7.43
CA TRP A 216 15.68 -25.58 -6.72
C TRP A 216 14.75 -26.80 -6.58
N ASN A 217 13.49 -26.68 -7.01
CA ASN A 217 12.49 -27.76 -7.00
C ASN A 217 12.05 -28.17 -8.43
N GLU A 218 12.94 -28.11 -9.42
CA GLU A 218 12.81 -28.80 -10.71
C GLU A 218 13.43 -30.20 -10.70
#